data_AF-A0AAV7QCV3-F1
#
_entry.id   AF-A0AAV7QCV3-F1
#
_cell.length_a   1.000
_cell.length_b   1.000
_cell.length_c   1.000
_cell.angle_alpha   90.00
_cell.angle_beta   90.00
_cell.angle_gamma   90.00
#
_symmetry.space_group_name_H-M   'P 1'
#
loop_
_entity.id
_entity.type
_entity.pdbx_description
1 polymer ?
#
loop_
_entity_poly.entity_id
_entity_poly.type
_entity_poly.pdbx_seq_one_letter_code
_entity_poly.pdbx_strand_id
1 'polypeptide(L)'
;MNPAKSVLVPLARSRDCLDWQDVVPMRRLRFKYLGIWVALLPELSWALNLTPLVSRIRDDLRRWQSLPVNVLARVALYKMTVLPCLLYLIQNLPFAIHRSWFTKLVGIIISFIWGGTRH
;
A
#
# COMPACT_ATOMS: atom_id res chain seq x y z
N MET A 1 10.15 -32.29 4.02
CA MET A 1 9.77 -31.93 2.64
C MET A 1 8.26 -31.71 2.63
N ASN A 2 7.78 -30.50 2.29
CA ASN A 2 6.35 -30.16 2.38
C ASN A 2 5.69 -30.27 0.98
N PRO A 3 4.85 -31.29 0.72
CA PRO A 3 4.29 -31.57 -0.61
C PRO A 3 3.30 -30.51 -1.10
N ALA A 4 2.83 -29.61 -0.22
CA ALA A 4 1.90 -28.54 -0.59
C ALA A 4 2.53 -27.40 -1.40
N LYS A 5 3.87 -27.36 -1.54
CA LYS A 5 4.58 -26.30 -2.29
C LYS A 5 4.90 -26.67 -3.75
N SER A 6 4.74 -27.94 -4.13
CA SER A 6 5.16 -28.45 -5.44
C SER A 6 3.94 -28.88 -6.25
N VAL A 7 3.16 -27.93 -6.74
CA VAL A 7 2.13 -28.25 -7.74
C VAL A 7 2.84 -28.45 -9.08
N LEU A 8 2.81 -29.69 -9.59
CA LEU A 8 3.30 -30.03 -10.92
C LEU A 8 2.47 -29.29 -11.97
N VAL A 9 3.12 -28.40 -12.74
CA VAL A 9 2.51 -27.82 -13.95
C VAL A 9 2.80 -28.77 -15.11
N PRO A 10 1.77 -29.41 -15.71
CA PRO A 10 2.00 -30.29 -16.85
C PRO A 10 2.39 -29.45 -18.07
N LEU A 11 3.64 -29.60 -18.52
CA LEU A 11 4.14 -28.96 -19.75
C LEU A 11 3.72 -29.73 -21.02
N ALA A 12 3.07 -30.89 -20.86
CA ALA A 12 2.59 -31.70 -21.96
C ALA A 12 1.11 -31.41 -22.25
N ARG A 13 0.81 -31.14 -23.52
CA ARG A 13 -0.53 -30.86 -24.06
C ARG A 13 -1.37 -32.15 -24.15
N SER A 14 -1.68 -32.78 -23.01
CA SER A 14 -2.75 -33.79 -22.96
C SER A 14 -4.11 -33.10 -22.95
N ARG A 15 -5.08 -33.66 -23.68
CA ARG A 15 -6.45 -33.13 -23.85
C ARG A 15 -7.41 -33.63 -22.76
N ASP A 16 -6.89 -34.12 -21.65
CA ASP A 16 -7.69 -34.55 -20.51
C ASP A 16 -7.93 -33.35 -19.57
N CYS A 17 -9.18 -33.21 -19.17
CA CYS A 17 -9.85 -31.95 -18.83
C CYS A 17 -9.45 -31.33 -17.47
N LEU A 18 -8.17 -31.01 -17.27
CA LEU A 18 -7.81 -30.02 -16.25
C LEU A 18 -8.10 -28.64 -16.84
N ASP A 19 -9.19 -28.02 -16.38
CA ASP A 19 -9.48 -26.65 -16.75
C ASP A 19 -8.32 -25.76 -16.27
N TRP A 20 -7.80 -24.92 -17.17
CA TRP A 20 -6.72 -23.97 -16.83
C TRP A 20 -7.07 -23.10 -15.61
N GLN A 21 -8.36 -23.00 -15.28
CA GLN A 21 -8.91 -22.28 -14.14
C GLN A 21 -8.70 -23.01 -12.80
N ASP A 22 -8.49 -24.34 -12.80
CA ASP A 22 -8.29 -25.15 -11.59
C ASP A 22 -6.83 -25.27 -11.17
N VAL A 23 -5.89 -25.08 -12.11
CA VAL A 23 -4.43 -25.16 -11.86
C VAL A 23 -3.84 -23.83 -11.38
N VAL A 24 -4.49 -22.70 -11.67
CA VAL A 24 -3.95 -21.39 -11.32
C VAL A 24 -4.51 -20.96 -9.95
N PRO A 25 -3.65 -20.72 -8.93
CA PRO A 25 -4.10 -20.26 -7.62
C PRO A 25 -4.74 -18.84 -7.63
N MET A 26 -4.80 -18.18 -8.80
CA MET A 26 -5.54 -16.94 -9.08
C MET A 26 -7.08 -17.09 -8.97
N ARG A 27 -7.58 -18.22 -8.44
CA ARG A 27 -9.00 -18.36 -8.07
C ARG A 27 -9.42 -17.37 -6.97
N ARG A 28 -8.48 -16.85 -6.18
CA ARG A 28 -8.72 -15.77 -5.21
C ARG A 28 -8.55 -14.43 -5.93
N LEU A 29 -9.59 -13.60 -5.95
CA LEU A 29 -9.63 -12.23 -6.50
C LEU A 29 -8.50 -11.29 -6.00
N ARG A 30 -7.74 -11.73 -4.99
CA ARG A 30 -6.58 -11.07 -4.39
C ARG A 30 -5.60 -12.06 -3.78
N PHE A 31 -4.31 -11.74 -3.84
CA PHE A 31 -3.24 -12.45 -3.15
C PHE A 31 -2.32 -11.45 -2.43
N LYS A 32 -1.44 -11.94 -1.56
CA LYS A 32 -0.48 -11.09 -0.83
C LYS A 32 0.92 -11.29 -1.40
N TYR A 33 1.57 -10.20 -1.77
CA TYR A 33 2.94 -10.19 -2.31
C TYR A 33 3.74 -9.04 -1.67
N LEU A 34 4.94 -9.32 -1.16
CA LEU A 34 5.79 -8.34 -0.48
C LEU A 34 5.08 -7.53 0.62
N GLY A 35 4.11 -8.16 1.31
CA GLY A 35 3.32 -7.50 2.35
C GLY A 35 2.11 -6.71 1.85
N ILE A 36 1.96 -6.53 0.53
CA ILE A 36 0.90 -5.76 -0.13
C ILE A 36 -0.18 -6.71 -0.66
N TRP A 37 -1.45 -6.31 -0.60
CA TRP A 37 -2.55 -7.01 -1.26
C TRP A 37 -2.61 -6.65 -2.74
N VAL A 38 -2.34 -7.61 -3.62
CA VAL A 38 -2.50 -7.46 -5.06
C VAL A 38 -3.80 -8.14 -5.46
N ALA A 39 -4.76 -7.36 -5.92
CA ALA A 39 -6.05 -7.80 -6.44
C ALA A 39 -6.08 -7.67 -7.96
N LEU A 40 -6.93 -8.48 -8.61
CA LEU A 40 -7.12 -8.42 -10.06
C LEU A 40 -7.71 -7.08 -10.49
N LEU A 41 -8.61 -6.51 -9.69
CA LEU A 41 -9.12 -5.16 -9.89
C LEU A 41 -8.15 -4.12 -9.28
N PRO A 42 -7.67 -3.15 -10.08
CA PRO A 42 -6.86 -2.03 -9.63
C PRO A 42 -7.41 -1.29 -8.41
N GLU A 43 -8.70 -0.97 -8.45
CA GLU A 43 -9.38 -0.20 -7.41
C GLU A 43 -9.44 -0.96 -6.07
N LEU A 44 -9.57 -2.28 -6.14
CA LEU A 44 -9.56 -3.13 -4.95
C LEU A 44 -8.17 -3.20 -4.34
N SER A 45 -7.11 -3.31 -5.16
CA SER A 45 -5.72 -3.23 -4.70
C SER A 45 -5.44 -1.89 -4.02
N TRP A 46 -5.93 -0.79 -4.58
CA TRP A 46 -5.81 0.55 -3.99
C TRP A 46 -6.50 0.61 -2.63
N ALA A 47 -7.78 0.26 -2.56
CA ALA A 47 -8.58 0.36 -1.34
C ALA A 47 -8.02 -0.49 -0.20
N LEU A 48 -7.52 -1.69 -0.50
CA LEU A 48 -6.99 -2.63 0.50
C LEU A 48 -5.65 -2.19 1.11
N ASN A 49 -4.83 -1.39 0.41
CA ASN A 49 -3.51 -1.02 0.89
C ASN A 49 -3.40 0.46 1.31
N LEU A 50 -3.97 1.38 0.53
CA LEU A 50 -3.78 2.82 0.76
C LEU A 50 -4.73 3.36 1.82
N THR A 51 -5.97 2.88 1.89
CA THR A 51 -6.91 3.27 2.95
C THR A 51 -6.35 3.02 4.36
N PRO A 52 -5.88 1.80 4.70
CA PRO A 52 -5.31 1.56 6.02
C PRO A 52 -3.99 2.32 6.25
N LEU A 53 -3.18 2.52 5.20
CA LEU A 53 -1.95 3.31 5.30
C LEU A 53 -2.25 4.76 5.67
N VAL A 54 -3.19 5.41 4.97
CA VAL A 54 -3.56 6.80 5.22
C VAL A 54 -4.13 6.97 6.63
N SER A 55 -4.90 5.99 7.12
CA SER A 55 -5.36 5.99 8.51
C SER A 55 -4.19 5.95 9.50
N ARG A 56 -3.23 5.05 9.30
CA ARG A 56 -2.03 4.95 10.15
C ARG A 56 -1.22 6.25 10.14
N ILE A 57 -0.96 6.82 8.96
CA ILE A 57 -0.27 8.11 8.83
C ILE A 57 -1.04 9.20 9.60
N ARG A 58 -2.37 9.24 9.50
CA ARG A 58 -3.17 10.23 10.25
C ARG A 58 -3.03 10.06 11.75
N ASP A 59 -3.04 8.83 12.24
CA ASP A 59 -2.93 8.53 13.67
C ASP A 59 -1.52 8.82 14.19
N ASP A 60 -0.48 8.51 13.41
CA ASP A 60 0.91 8.85 13.70
C ASP A 60 1.12 10.38 13.73
N LEU A 61 0.59 11.11 12.76
CA LEU A 61 0.65 12.58 12.73
C LEU A 61 -0.06 13.20 13.93
N ARG A 62 -1.21 12.66 14.35
CA ARG A 62 -1.91 13.11 15.57
C ARG A 62 -1.08 12.88 16.82
N ARG A 63 -0.42 11.72 16.91
CA ARG A 63 0.47 11.38 18.03
C ARG A 63 1.72 12.26 18.05
N TRP A 64 2.27 12.60 16.88
CA TRP A 64 3.43 13.48 16.79
C TRP A 64 3.08 14.95 16.97
N GLN A 65 1.81 15.33 16.78
CA GLN A 65 1.36 16.71 16.98
C GLN A 65 1.52 17.16 18.44
N SER A 66 1.46 16.24 19.41
CA SER A 66 1.68 16.55 20.82
C SER A 66 3.15 16.67 21.23
N LEU A 67 4.10 16.34 20.34
CA LEU A 67 5.53 16.45 20.63
C LEU A 67 5.99 17.92 20.48
N PRO A 68 6.86 18.42 21.39
CA PRO A 68 7.44 19.75 21.27
C PRO A 68 8.58 19.75 20.23
N VAL A 69 8.24 19.58 18.95
CA VAL A 69 9.20 19.60 17.82
C VAL A 69 9.01 20.84 16.97
N ASN A 70 10.14 21.46 16.60
CA ASN A 70 10.19 22.56 15.66
C ASN A 70 9.79 22.11 14.24
N VAL A 71 9.50 23.08 13.37
CA VAL A 71 9.04 22.83 11.99
C VAL A 71 10.06 22.01 11.19
N LEU A 72 11.36 22.28 11.35
CA LEU A 72 12.43 21.56 10.65
C LEU A 72 12.45 20.07 11.03
N ALA A 73 12.33 19.77 12.33
CA ALA A 73 12.26 18.42 12.85
C ALA A 73 10.99 17.70 12.37
N ARG A 74 9.84 18.40 12.26
CA ARG A 74 8.61 17.83 11.68
C ARG A 74 8.79 17.45 10.21
N VAL A 75 9.49 18.27 9.42
CA VAL A 75 9.81 17.97 8.02
C VAL A 75 10.75 16.77 7.92
N ALA A 76 11.79 16.70 8.76
CA ALA A 76 12.71 15.56 8.80
C ALA A 76 11.97 14.27 9.18
N LEU A 77 11.10 14.33 10.20
CA LEU A 77 10.27 13.22 10.63
C LEU A 77 9.39 12.72 9.48
N TYR A 78 8.63 13.61 8.83
CA TYR A 78 7.83 13.28 7.66
C TYR A 78 8.65 12.61 6.54
N LYS A 79 9.82 13.18 6.22
CA LYS A 79 10.72 12.65 5.18
C LYS A 79 11.25 11.26 5.51
N MET A 80 11.47 10.96 6.78
CA MET A 80 12.06 9.68 7.21
C MET A 80 11.03 8.58 7.44
N THR A 81 9.78 8.92 7.80
CA THR A 81 8.77 7.92 8.16
C THR A 81 7.69 7.77 7.09
N VAL A 82 6.97 8.85 6.82
CA VAL A 82 5.77 8.85 5.97
C VAL A 82 6.15 8.72 4.49
N LEU A 83 7.14 9.50 4.04
CA LEU A 83 7.58 9.51 2.65
C LEU A 83 8.03 8.12 2.14
N PRO A 84 8.95 7.39 2.80
CA PRO A 84 9.38 6.07 2.30
C PRO A 84 8.23 5.05 2.30
N CYS A 85 7.32 5.12 3.26
CA CYS A 85 6.18 4.20 3.33
C CYS A 85 5.18 4.42 2.17
N LEU A 86 4.88 5.69 1.85
CA LEU A 86 4.07 6.06 0.69
C LEU A 86 4.75 5.68 -0.63
N LEU A 87 6.05 6.00 -0.76
CA LEU A 87 6.81 5.74 -1.98
C LEU A 87 6.88 4.24 -2.30
N TYR A 88 7.10 3.40 -1.29
CA TYR A 88 7.10 1.95 -1.44
C TYR A 88 5.78 1.45 -2.05
N LEU A 89 4.64 1.90 -1.55
CA LEU A 89 3.34 1.48 -2.09
C LEU A 89 3.09 2.01 -3.50
N ILE A 90 3.41 3.28 -3.75
CA ILE A 90 3.23 3.89 -5.07
C ILE A 90 4.09 3.19 -6.13
N GLN A 91 5.32 2.78 -5.79
CA GLN A 91 6.21 2.11 -6.74
C GLN A 91 5.77 0.66 -7.06
N ASN A 92 5.16 -0.03 -6.09
CA ASN A 92 4.73 -1.42 -6.27
C ASN A 92 3.35 -1.56 -6.93
N LEU A 93 2.53 -0.50 -6.90
CA LEU A 93 1.21 -0.48 -7.51
C LEU A 93 1.27 0.21 -8.88
N PRO A 94 0.97 -0.48 -9.99
CA PRO A 94 0.99 0.11 -11.33
C PRO A 94 -0.28 0.95 -11.57
N PHE A 95 -0.52 1.99 -10.75
CA PHE A 95 -1.73 2.82 -10.84
C PHE A 95 -1.40 4.31 -11.02
N ALA A 96 -2.29 4.99 -11.74
CA ALA A 96 -2.29 6.43 -11.80
C ALA A 96 -2.79 7.00 -10.48
N ILE A 97 -1.98 7.87 -9.85
CA ILE A 97 -2.37 8.55 -8.62
C ILE A 97 -3.42 9.61 -8.96
N HIS A 98 -4.60 9.50 -8.36
CA HIS A 98 -5.61 10.53 -8.53
C HIS A 98 -5.19 11.84 -7.85
N ARG A 99 -5.11 12.92 -8.63
CA ARG A 99 -4.62 14.23 -8.15
C ARG A 99 -5.37 14.72 -6.91
N SER A 100 -6.69 14.55 -6.85
CA SER A 100 -7.50 15.01 -5.70
C SER A 100 -7.22 14.22 -4.41
N TRP A 101 -6.79 12.96 -4.52
CA TRP A 101 -6.39 12.18 -3.35
C TRP A 101 -5.05 12.68 -2.83
N PHE A 102 -4.10 12.92 -3.74
CA PHE A 102 -2.77 13.42 -3.38
C PHE A 102 -2.84 14.80 -2.72
N THR A 103 -3.66 15.73 -3.23
CA THR A 103 -3.83 17.05 -2.62
C THR A 103 -4.42 16.97 -1.21
N LYS A 104 -5.37 16.06 -0.96
CA LYS A 104 -5.90 15.81 0.40
C LYS A 104 -4.81 15.33 1.35
N LEU A 105 -3.99 14.37 0.91
CA LEU A 105 -2.88 13.83 1.71
C LEU A 105 -1.83 14.91 2.01
N VAL A 106 -1.43 15.68 1.00
CA VAL A 106 -0.50 16.81 1.16
C VAL A 106 -1.08 17.87 2.11
N GLY A 107 -2.37 18.18 2.02
CA GLY A 107 -3.03 19.10 2.95
C GLY A 107 -2.93 18.69 4.42
N ILE A 108 -3.08 17.39 4.71
CA ILE A 108 -2.91 16.85 6.08
C ILE A 108 -1.45 17.02 6.56
N ILE A 109 -0.47 16.74 5.70
CA ILE A 109 0.95 16.87 6.03
C ILE A 109 1.34 18.33 6.25
N ILE A 110 0.87 19.23 5.39
CA ILE A 110 1.08 20.68 5.54
C ILE A 110 0.49 21.15 6.87
N SER A 111 -0.74 20.74 7.18
CA SER A 111 -1.36 21.05 8.47
C SER A 111 -0.56 20.54 9.66
N PHE A 112 0.09 19.38 9.58
CA PHE A 112 0.98 18.88 10.62
C PHE A 112 2.27 19.71 10.75
N ILE A 113 2.92 20.05 9.63
CA ILE A 113 4.16 20.85 9.61
C ILE A 113 3.91 22.23 10.24
N TRP A 114 2.80 22.88 9.88
CA TRP A 114 2.44 24.23 10.34
C TRP A 114 1.54 24.27 11.58
N GLY A 115 1.02 23.14 12.06
CA GLY A 115 0.04 23.08 13.16
C GLY A 115 0.55 23.52 14.54
N GLY A 116 1.79 24.01 14.64
CA GLY A 116 2.39 24.63 15.82
C GLY A 116 2.58 26.14 15.72
N THR A 117 2.37 26.75 14.55
CA THR A 117 2.40 28.21 14.38
C THR A 117 1.00 28.78 14.51
N ARG A 118 0.51 28.85 15.75
CA ARG A 118 -0.39 29.95 16.13
C ARG A 118 0.53 31.05 16.64
N HIS A 119 0.67 32.11 15.83
CA HIS A 119 1.12 33.40 16.34
C HIS A 119 0.04 33.99 17.23
#